data_AF-A0A954STG8-F1
#
_entry.id   AF-A0A954STG8-F1
#
_cell.length_a   1.000
_cell.length_b   1.000
_cell.length_c   1.000
_cell.angle_alpha   90.00
_cell.angle_beta   90.00
_cell.angle_gamma   90.00
#
_symmetry.space_group_name_H-M   'P 1'
#
loop_
_entity.id
_entity.type
_entity.pdbx_description
1 polymer ?
#
loop_
_entity_poly.entity_id
_entity_poly.type
_entity_poly.pdbx_seq_one_letter_code
_entity_poly.pdbx_strand_id
1 'polypeptide(L)'
;NRGRISGAAVEQLADNPLPDGAIREVYKGREPGDHMQNFFECVAERDTPISDVFTHHRALSTCHLANIAIRLGRPLHWDATTQQIVADDEANGWLKRKQRAGYEVA
;
A
#
# COMPACT_ATOMS: atom_id res chain seq x y z
N ASN A 1 -8.56 -18.29 -7.05
CA ASN A 1 -9.94 -18.12 -7.55
C ASN A 1 -10.29 -16.64 -7.39
N ARG A 2 -10.49 -15.88 -8.49
CA ARG A 2 -10.64 -14.41 -8.46
C ARG A 2 -12.06 -13.91 -8.13
N GLY A 3 -13.00 -14.83 -7.85
CA GLY A 3 -14.41 -14.50 -7.59
C GLY A 3 -14.88 -14.73 -6.15
N ARG A 4 -13.98 -15.09 -5.23
CA ARG A 4 -14.33 -15.29 -3.81
C ARG A 4 -13.26 -14.68 -2.92
N ILE A 5 -13.69 -13.84 -1.98
CA ILE A 5 -12.85 -13.42 -0.86
C ILE A 5 -12.97 -14.52 0.19
N SER A 6 -11.86 -15.17 0.55
CA SER A 6 -11.86 -16.29 1.51
C SER A 6 -10.56 -16.33 2.30
N GLY A 7 -10.53 -17.12 3.38
CA GLY A 7 -9.40 -17.22 4.30
C GLY A 7 -9.74 -16.64 5.68
N ALA A 8 -8.86 -16.92 6.64
CA ALA A 8 -9.10 -16.64 8.06
C ALA A 8 -9.56 -15.20 8.32
N ALA A 9 -8.95 -14.20 7.68
CA ALA A 9 -9.32 -12.80 7.86
C ALA A 9 -10.76 -12.47 7.43
N VAL A 10 -11.31 -13.18 6.45
CA VAL A 10 -12.69 -12.99 5.98
C VAL A 10 -13.67 -13.78 6.85
N GLU A 11 -13.32 -15.03 7.15
CA GLU A 11 -14.15 -15.95 7.93
C GLU A 11 -14.36 -15.43 9.36
N GLN A 12 -13.34 -14.81 9.96
CA GLN A 12 -13.41 -14.26 11.32
C GLN A 12 -14.31 -13.02 11.45
N LEU A 13 -14.72 -12.38 10.35
CA LEU A 13 -15.60 -11.20 10.41
C LEU A 13 -16.99 -11.52 10.97
N ALA A 14 -17.41 -12.80 10.96
CA ALA A 14 -18.67 -13.23 11.56
C ALA A 14 -18.68 -13.06 13.09
N ASP A 15 -17.56 -13.41 13.73
CA ASP A 15 -17.41 -13.37 15.19
C ASP A 15 -16.74 -12.08 15.68
N ASN A 16 -15.94 -11.44 14.83
CA ASN A 16 -15.21 -10.22 15.11
C ASN A 16 -15.43 -9.21 13.96
N PRO A 17 -16.62 -8.57 13.89
CA PRO A 17 -16.94 -7.63 12.83
C PRO A 17 -16.01 -6.41 12.89
N LEU A 18 -15.86 -5.74 11.75
CA LEU A 18 -15.20 -4.45 11.72
C LEU A 18 -15.97 -3.44 12.59
N PRO A 19 -15.28 -2.49 13.24
CA PRO A 19 -15.95 -1.39 13.91
C PRO A 19 -16.91 -0.64 12.97
N ASP A 20 -17.98 -0.11 13.53
CA ASP A 20 -18.93 0.72 12.79
C ASP A 20 -18.19 1.90 12.13
N GLY A 21 -18.45 2.11 10.83
CA GLY A 21 -17.82 3.19 10.07
C GLY A 21 -16.36 2.97 9.66
N ALA A 22 -15.74 1.81 9.97
CA ALA A 22 -14.35 1.53 9.63
C ALA A 22 -14.03 1.72 8.14
N ILE A 23 -14.96 1.33 7.25
CA ILE A 23 -14.80 1.55 5.80
C ILE A 23 -14.77 3.05 5.47
N ARG A 24 -15.69 3.83 6.04
CA ARG A 24 -15.75 5.27 5.82
C ARG A 24 -14.51 5.97 6.37
N GLU A 25 -13.99 5.52 7.50
CA GLU A 25 -12.75 6.04 8.10
C GLU A 25 -11.55 5.82 7.17
N VAL A 26 -11.35 4.58 6.67
CA VAL A 26 -10.25 4.31 5.72
C VAL A 26 -10.45 4.97 4.36
N TYR A 27 -11.68 5.39 4.05
CA TYR A 27 -12.06 6.15 2.86
C TYR A 27 -12.08 7.67 3.13
N LYS A 28 -11.48 8.14 4.24
CA LYS A 28 -11.32 9.55 4.58
C LYS A 28 -12.66 10.30 4.66
N GLY A 29 -13.68 9.64 5.17
CA GLY A 29 -15.02 10.22 5.30
C GLY A 29 -15.87 10.17 4.03
N ARG A 30 -15.35 9.63 2.92
CA ARG A 30 -16.08 9.46 1.66
C ARG A 30 -16.71 8.07 1.58
N GLU A 31 -17.79 7.96 0.82
CA GLU A 31 -18.44 6.68 0.57
C GLU A 31 -17.69 5.88 -0.51
N PRO A 32 -17.66 4.54 -0.42
CA PRO A 32 -17.18 3.71 -1.51
C PRO A 32 -17.99 3.94 -2.79
N GLY A 33 -17.31 4.09 -3.92
CA GLY A 33 -17.93 4.41 -5.19
C GLY A 33 -16.98 4.26 -6.37
N ASP A 34 -17.36 4.83 -7.51
CA ASP A 34 -16.53 4.82 -8.70
C ASP A 34 -15.24 5.63 -8.51
N HIS A 35 -14.12 5.05 -8.89
CA HIS A 35 -12.80 5.63 -8.63
C HIS A 35 -12.55 6.90 -9.46
N MET A 36 -13.02 6.92 -10.71
CA MET A 36 -12.84 8.07 -11.60
C MET A 36 -13.76 9.20 -11.21
N GLN A 37 -14.99 8.90 -10.81
CA GLN A 37 -15.92 9.87 -10.25
C GLN A 37 -15.30 10.55 -9.01
N ASN A 38 -14.80 9.77 -8.04
CA ASN A 38 -14.13 10.34 -6.86
C ASN A 38 -12.97 11.25 -7.25
N PHE A 39 -12.15 10.86 -8.23
CA PHE A 39 -11.06 11.69 -8.72
C PHE A 39 -11.55 13.04 -9.27
N PHE A 40 -12.55 13.04 -10.15
CA PHE A 40 -13.08 14.28 -10.74
C PHE A 40 -13.74 15.19 -9.71
N GLU A 41 -14.47 14.63 -8.74
CA GLU A 41 -15.02 15.38 -7.61
C GLU A 41 -13.90 16.07 -6.82
N CYS A 42 -12.84 15.33 -6.46
CA CYS A 42 -11.69 15.87 -5.74
C CYS A 42 -10.98 16.97 -6.54
N VAL A 43 -10.87 16.84 -7.86
CA VAL A 43 -10.30 17.89 -8.72
C VAL A 43 -11.14 19.17 -8.66
N ALA A 44 -12.47 19.05 -8.71
CA ALA A 44 -13.38 20.19 -8.63
C ALA A 44 -13.34 20.86 -7.25
N GLU A 45 -13.29 20.06 -6.18
CA GLU A 45 -13.29 20.51 -4.78
C GLU A 45 -11.90 20.96 -4.29
N ARG A 46 -10.84 20.65 -5.05
CA ARG A 46 -9.44 20.76 -4.64
C ARG A 46 -9.13 19.94 -3.37
N ASP A 47 -9.67 18.74 -3.31
CA ASP A 47 -9.49 17.81 -2.20
C ASP A 47 -8.63 16.58 -2.60
N THR A 48 -8.30 15.74 -1.62
CA THR A 48 -7.50 14.53 -1.78
C THR A 48 -8.38 13.32 -2.08
N PRO A 49 -8.11 12.55 -3.15
CA PRO A 49 -8.84 11.31 -3.46
C PRO A 49 -8.76 10.25 -2.34
N ILE A 50 -9.71 9.30 -2.36
CA ILE A 50 -9.68 8.13 -1.47
C ILE A 50 -8.32 7.42 -1.61
N SER A 51 -7.92 7.08 -2.84
CA SER A 51 -6.61 6.51 -3.15
C SER A 51 -5.60 7.60 -3.50
N ASP A 52 -5.07 8.27 -2.49
CA ASP A 52 -4.02 9.27 -2.68
C ASP A 52 -2.64 8.67 -2.91
N VAL A 53 -1.70 9.53 -3.32
CA VAL A 53 -0.32 9.14 -3.61
C VAL A 53 0.42 8.51 -2.43
N PHE A 54 0.19 8.97 -1.19
CA PHE A 54 0.90 8.48 -0.01
C PHE A 54 0.36 7.13 0.45
N THR A 55 -0.96 6.98 0.51
CA THR A 55 -1.59 5.69 0.83
C THR A 55 -1.22 4.66 -0.22
N HIS A 56 -1.22 5.04 -1.50
CA HIS A 56 -0.82 4.15 -2.59
C HIS A 56 0.67 3.79 -2.54
N HIS A 57 1.55 4.76 -2.27
CA HIS A 57 2.97 4.50 -2.07
C HIS A 57 3.21 3.47 -0.96
N ARG A 58 2.55 3.64 0.20
CA ARG A 58 2.65 2.69 1.31
C ARG A 58 2.15 1.29 0.94
N ALA A 59 1.06 1.20 0.17
CA ALA A 59 0.55 -0.08 -0.31
C ALA A 59 1.55 -0.75 -1.28
N LEU A 60 2.13 -0.01 -2.22
CA LEU A 60 3.11 -0.53 -3.18
C LEU A 60 4.41 -0.99 -2.53
N SER A 61 4.83 -0.40 -1.40
CA SER A 61 5.98 -0.88 -0.64
C SER A 61 5.84 -2.37 -0.30
N THR A 62 4.64 -2.85 0.03
CA THR A 62 4.41 -4.28 0.30
C THR A 62 4.66 -5.17 -0.92
N CYS A 63 4.26 -4.73 -2.12
CA CYS A 63 4.51 -5.45 -3.37
C CYS A 63 6.01 -5.53 -3.68
N HIS A 64 6.75 -4.44 -3.44
CA HIS A 64 8.19 -4.43 -3.63
C HIS A 64 8.91 -5.32 -2.61
N LEU A 65 8.54 -5.25 -1.34
CA LEU A 65 9.10 -6.09 -0.27
C LEU A 65 8.84 -7.57 -0.52
N ALA A 66 7.63 -7.94 -0.97
CA ALA A 66 7.33 -9.32 -1.36
C ALA A 66 8.25 -9.81 -2.48
N ASN A 67 8.48 -8.99 -3.50
CA ASN A 67 9.40 -9.32 -4.58
C ASN A 67 10.86 -9.47 -4.10
N ILE A 68 11.31 -8.61 -3.19
CA ILE A 68 12.66 -8.71 -2.61
C ILE A 68 12.78 -10.00 -1.78
N ALA A 69 11.80 -10.31 -0.94
CA ALA A 69 11.76 -11.53 -0.13
C ALA A 69 11.81 -12.79 -1.00
N ILE A 70 11.06 -12.82 -2.12
CA ILE A 70 11.11 -13.92 -3.10
C ILE A 70 12.50 -14.06 -3.71
N ARG A 71 13.15 -12.95 -4.10
CA ARG A 71 14.49 -12.97 -4.72
C ARG A 71 15.57 -13.47 -3.76
N LEU A 72 15.49 -13.07 -2.50
CA LEU A 72 16.48 -13.46 -1.49
C LEU A 72 16.14 -14.79 -0.81
N GLY A 73 14.94 -15.34 -1.02
CA GLY A 73 14.49 -16.61 -0.43
C GLY A 73 14.32 -16.56 1.08
N ARG A 74 14.08 -15.38 1.67
CA ARG A 74 14.00 -15.19 3.13
C ARG A 74 13.00 -14.10 3.53
N PRO A 75 12.41 -14.16 4.75
CA PRO A 75 11.56 -13.09 5.26
C PRO A 75 12.37 -11.80 5.51
N LEU A 76 11.67 -10.66 5.47
CA LEU A 76 12.25 -9.33 5.67
C LEU A 76 11.56 -8.63 6.85
N HIS A 77 12.31 -7.88 7.64
CA HIS A 77 11.77 -7.00 8.67
C HIS A 77 11.79 -5.56 8.17
N TRP A 78 10.63 -4.97 7.99
CA TRP A 78 10.46 -3.62 7.43
C TRP A 78 10.14 -2.61 8.53
N ASP A 79 10.90 -1.53 8.59
CA ASP A 79 10.54 -0.34 9.35
C ASP A 79 9.81 0.64 8.43
N ALA A 80 8.50 0.78 8.61
CA ALA A 80 7.67 1.67 7.83
C ALA A 80 7.94 3.16 8.09
N THR A 81 8.57 3.50 9.21
CA THR A 81 8.89 4.89 9.57
C THR A 81 10.14 5.35 8.82
N THR A 82 11.22 4.59 8.92
CA THR A 82 12.48 4.90 8.21
C THR A 82 12.47 4.44 6.75
N GLN A 83 11.50 3.62 6.37
CA GLN A 83 11.41 2.97 5.06
C GLN A 83 12.67 2.17 4.73
N GLN A 84 13.15 1.39 5.69
CA GLN A 84 14.33 0.53 5.55
C GLN A 84 14.02 -0.90 5.98
N ILE A 85 14.78 -1.84 5.43
CA ILE A 85 14.82 -3.22 5.90
C ILE A 85 15.82 -3.26 7.07
N VAL A 86 15.34 -3.67 8.24
CA VAL A 86 16.10 -3.56 9.50
C VAL A 86 17.34 -4.46 9.44
N ALA A 87 18.52 -3.83 9.64
CA ALA A 87 19.83 -4.48 9.72
C ALA A 87 20.17 -5.39 8.50
N ASP A 88 19.80 -4.96 7.28
CA ASP A 88 19.92 -5.77 6.07
C ASP A 88 20.41 -4.97 4.85
N ASP A 89 21.71 -4.74 4.76
CA ASP A 89 22.31 -3.92 3.69
C ASP A 89 22.10 -4.52 2.30
N GLU A 90 22.11 -5.85 2.19
CA GLU A 90 21.86 -6.54 0.93
C GLU A 90 20.44 -6.25 0.42
N ALA A 91 19.43 -6.44 1.28
CA ALA A 91 18.04 -6.21 0.90
C ALA A 91 17.74 -4.72 0.67
N ASN A 92 18.32 -3.82 1.46
CA ASN A 92 18.21 -2.37 1.25
C ASN A 92 18.81 -1.95 -0.11
N GLY A 93 19.80 -2.68 -0.62
CA GLY A 93 20.34 -2.51 -1.97
C GLY A 93 19.30 -2.66 -3.08
N TRP A 94 18.19 -3.39 -2.85
CA TRP A 94 17.11 -3.57 -3.81
C TRP A 94 16.01 -2.50 -3.75
N LEU A 95 16.01 -1.63 -2.73
CA LEU A 95 15.01 -0.55 -2.59
C LEU A 95 15.17 0.53 -3.67
N LYS A 96 16.34 0.60 -4.30
CA LYS A 96 16.63 1.53 -5.38
C LYS A 96 17.36 0.83 -6.52
N ARG A 97 17.07 1.25 -7.74
CA ARG A 97 17.86 0.88 -8.92
C ARG A 97 19.02 1.84 -9.10
N LYS A 98 20.12 1.37 -9.69
CA LYS A 98 21.15 2.27 -10.23
C LYS A 98 20.47 3.22 -11.24
N GLN A 99 20.56 4.52 -10.97
CA GLN A 99 20.02 5.54 -11.87
C GLN A 99 20.88 5.65 -13.14
N ARG A 100 20.28 6.14 -14.22
CA ARG A 100 20.99 6.35 -15.48
C ARG A 100 21.91 7.55 -15.32
N ALA A 101 23.17 7.40 -15.76
CA ALA A 101 24.15 8.48 -15.75
C ALA A 101 23.61 9.75 -16.44
N GLY A 102 23.65 10.89 -15.75
CA GLY A 102 23.16 12.19 -16.22
C GLY A 102 21.65 12.43 -16.05
N TYR A 103 20.94 11.51 -15.41
CA TYR A 103 19.50 11.61 -15.10
C TYR A 103 19.22 11.24 -13.65
N GLU A 104 20.19 11.47 -12.76
CA GLU A 104 20.05 11.26 -11.34
C GLU A 104 19.04 12.25 -10.74
N VAL A 105 18.23 11.78 -9.81
CA VAL A 105 17.34 12.65 -9.02
C VAL A 105 17.85 12.70 -7.58
N ALA A 106 17.80 13.91 -6.99
CA ALA A 106 18.21 14.19 -5.63
C ALA A 106 17.35 13.45 -4.59
#